data_AF-A0A7H4MZD3-F1
#
_entry.id   AF-A0A7H4MZD3-F1
#
_cell.length_a   1.000
_cell.length_b   1.000
_cell.length_c   1.000
_cell.angle_alpha   90.00
_cell.angle_beta   90.00
_cell.angle_gamma   90.00
#
_symmetry.space_group_name_H-M   'P 1'
#
loop_
_entity.id
_entity.type
_entity.pdbx_description
1 polymer ?
#
loop_
_entity_poly.entity_id
_entity_poly.type
_entity_poly.pdbx_seq_one_letter_code
_entity_poly.pdbx_strand_id
1 'polypeptide(L)'
;MQVGGSYLGMMCGGGVFLMLSATVGWPAAMLMMAALILVLSVPLWRVAEPTRAASVPHVPALGYALRRRQARLGLMLVLMLNSGMRFVLPLLAPLLLDHGLSMSALGALFSGGNIAAGIAGTLAGGLLMKYLSRGRALFAAYGVQGIALLAVVMTLLIAPGPLLLPILQGLIVVQSVSLACALVCLYATLMALSSPLQAGVDFTLFQCTDAAIAILAGVVGGVVAQRFGYAACFLFAGVFTLLAAWIVSIRLRSAKELMTSSID
;
A
#
# COMPACT_ATOMS: atom_id res chain seq x y z
N MET A 1 15.07 -6.37 1.17
CA MET A 1 14.35 -7.65 1.36
C MET A 1 13.36 -7.63 2.53
N GLN A 2 13.62 -6.89 3.63
CA GLN A 2 12.76 -6.84 4.83
C GLN A 2 11.32 -6.35 4.59
N VAL A 3 11.14 -5.27 3.82
CA VAL A 3 9.80 -4.72 3.53
C VAL A 3 9.00 -5.64 2.61
N GLY A 4 9.65 -6.26 1.62
CA GLY A 4 9.01 -7.24 0.73
C GLY A 4 8.48 -8.44 1.51
N GLY A 5 9.26 -8.99 2.46
CA GLY A 5 8.82 -10.08 3.33
C GLY A 5 7.66 -9.71 4.25
N SER A 6 7.66 -8.51 4.83
CA SER A 6 6.56 -8.03 5.68
C SER A 6 5.26 -7.84 4.89
N TYR A 7 5.32 -7.30 3.68
CA TYR A 7 4.14 -7.14 2.82
C TYR A 7 3.63 -8.46 2.24
N LEU A 8 4.54 -9.36 1.86
CA LEU A 8 4.19 -10.70 1.43
C LEU A 8 3.50 -11.45 2.59
N GLY A 9 4.02 -11.31 3.81
CA GLY A 9 3.37 -11.79 5.03
C GLY A 9 2.00 -11.16 5.30
N MET A 10 1.82 -9.85 5.11
CA MET A 10 0.54 -9.16 5.29
C MET A 10 -0.51 -9.62 4.27
N MET A 11 -0.13 -9.73 3.00
CA MET A 11 -1.03 -10.15 1.91
C MET A 11 -1.38 -11.65 2.01
N CYS A 12 -0.38 -12.51 2.23
CA CYS A 12 -0.61 -13.94 2.40
C CYS A 12 -1.33 -14.23 3.71
N GLY A 13 -0.96 -13.57 4.82
CA GLY A 13 -1.56 -13.80 6.13
C GLY A 13 -3.05 -13.44 6.18
N GLY A 14 -3.43 -12.28 5.64
CA GLY A 14 -4.84 -11.85 5.61
C GLY A 14 -5.71 -12.76 4.73
N GLY A 15 -5.24 -13.10 3.52
CA GLY A 15 -5.99 -13.93 2.59
C GLY A 15 -6.08 -15.41 2.99
N VAL A 16 -4.96 -16.01 3.42
CA VAL A 16 -4.93 -17.39 3.91
C VAL A 16 -5.79 -17.53 5.16
N PHE A 17 -5.74 -16.56 6.09
CA PHE A 17 -6.60 -16.59 7.27
C PHE A 17 -8.09 -16.58 6.92
N LEU A 18 -8.52 -15.71 5.99
CA LEU A 18 -9.92 -15.66 5.57
C LEU A 18 -10.38 -16.97 4.92
N MET A 19 -9.56 -17.56 4.05
CA MET A 19 -9.86 -18.87 3.46
C MET A 19 -9.96 -19.98 4.51
N LEU A 20 -9.04 -20.04 5.47
CA LEU A 20 -9.08 -21.02 6.56
C LEU A 20 -10.29 -20.80 7.46
N SER A 21 -10.63 -19.55 7.78
CA SER A 21 -11.79 -19.23 8.61
C SER A 21 -13.11 -19.66 7.96
N ALA A 22 -13.18 -19.64 6.62
CA ALA A 22 -14.35 -20.05 5.86
C ALA A 22 -14.51 -21.58 5.77
N THR A 23 -13.42 -22.35 5.81
CA THR A 23 -13.45 -23.82 5.65
C THR A 23 -13.47 -24.58 6.96
N VAL A 24 -12.69 -24.15 7.96
CA VAL A 24 -12.54 -24.86 9.23
C VAL A 24 -13.05 -24.08 10.44
N GLY A 25 -13.63 -22.90 10.21
CA GLY A 25 -14.16 -22.04 11.25
C GLY A 25 -13.10 -21.17 11.94
N TRP A 26 -13.58 -20.12 12.61
CA TRP A 26 -12.75 -19.05 13.16
C TRP A 26 -11.74 -19.51 14.24
N PRO A 27 -12.10 -20.38 15.21
CA PRO A 27 -11.15 -20.82 16.25
C PRO A 27 -9.99 -21.66 15.69
N ALA A 28 -10.29 -22.57 14.75
CA ALA A 28 -9.28 -23.42 14.12
C ALA A 28 -8.34 -22.60 13.24
N ALA A 29 -8.87 -21.62 12.49
CA ALA A 29 -8.06 -20.70 11.70
C ALA A 29 -7.09 -19.88 12.56
N MET A 30 -7.54 -19.40 13.73
CA MET A 30 -6.68 -18.69 14.69
C MET A 30 -5.53 -19.58 15.20
N LEU A 31 -5.82 -20.84 15.56
CA LEU A 31 -4.80 -21.78 16.02
C LEU A 31 -3.78 -22.12 14.93
N MET A 32 -4.22 -22.31 13.69
CA MET A 32 -3.31 -22.56 12.56
C MET A 32 -2.41 -21.37 12.26
N MET A 33 -2.94 -20.14 12.32
CA MET A 33 -2.11 -18.93 12.16
C MET A 33 -1.09 -18.79 13.30
N ALA A 34 -1.50 -19.07 14.54
CA ALA A 34 -0.58 -19.07 15.69
C ALA A 34 0.55 -20.10 15.51
N ALA A 35 0.21 -21.33 15.08
CA ALA A 35 1.20 -22.37 14.79
C ALA A 35 2.15 -21.97 13.65
N LEU A 36 1.62 -21.38 12.57
CA LEU A 36 2.41 -20.90 11.44
C LEU A 36 3.43 -19.82 11.88
N ILE A 37 2.99 -18.85 12.70
CA ILE A 37 3.87 -17.84 13.28
C ILE A 37 4.97 -18.50 14.12
N LEU A 38 4.62 -19.48 14.95
CA LEU A 38 5.56 -20.18 15.83
C LEU A 38 6.63 -20.91 15.00
N VAL A 39 6.21 -21.64 13.96
CA VAL A 39 7.10 -22.32 13.01
C VAL A 39 8.01 -21.34 12.27
N LEU A 40 7.47 -20.23 11.76
CA LEU A 40 8.25 -19.19 11.08
C LEU A 40 9.15 -18.38 12.01
N SER A 41 8.93 -18.46 13.34
CA SER A 41 9.77 -17.83 14.36
C SER A 41 10.92 -18.72 14.84
N VAL A 42 10.85 -20.04 14.64
CA VAL A 42 11.94 -20.98 14.98
C VAL A 42 13.30 -20.57 14.40
N PRO A 43 13.42 -20.13 13.12
CA PRO A 43 14.70 -19.72 12.55
C PRO A 43 15.29 -18.48 13.23
N LEU A 44 14.45 -17.59 13.78
CA LEU A 44 14.90 -16.36 14.45
C LEU A 44 15.72 -16.66 15.70
N TRP A 45 15.48 -17.81 16.35
CA TRP A 45 16.23 -18.19 17.55
C TRP A 45 17.72 -18.44 17.27
N ARG A 46 18.09 -18.69 16.00
CA ARG A 46 19.48 -18.87 15.57
C ARG A 46 20.12 -17.59 15.03
N VAL A 47 19.37 -16.48 14.93
CA VAL A 47 19.91 -15.21 14.46
C VAL A 47 20.57 -14.51 15.64
N ALA A 48 21.90 -14.54 15.68
CA ALA A 48 22.66 -13.69 16.59
C ALA A 48 22.52 -12.23 16.16
N GLU A 49 22.03 -11.37 17.06
CA GLU A 49 22.04 -9.93 16.82
C GLU A 49 23.48 -9.44 16.68
N PRO A 50 23.82 -8.69 15.62
CA PRO A 50 25.13 -8.06 15.53
C PRO A 50 25.32 -7.12 16.72
N THR A 51 26.47 -7.20 17.38
CA THR A 51 26.84 -6.30 18.48
C THR A 51 26.71 -4.85 18.00
N ARG A 52 25.74 -4.12 18.57
CA ARG A 52 25.57 -2.68 18.28
C ARG A 52 26.87 -1.96 18.62
N ALA A 53 27.54 -1.43 17.60
CA ALA A 53 28.64 -0.50 17.79
C ALA A 53 28.11 0.73 18.55
N ALA A 54 28.49 0.84 19.84
CA ALA A 54 28.20 1.92 20.77
C ALA A 54 26.73 2.41 20.82
N SER A 55 26.05 2.13 21.93
CA SER A 55 24.80 2.80 22.27
C SER A 55 25.06 4.29 22.49
N VAL A 56 24.87 5.11 21.45
CA VAL A 56 24.63 6.54 21.65
C VAL A 56 23.40 6.64 22.56
N PRO A 57 23.44 7.36 23.69
CA PRO A 57 22.29 7.54 24.56
C PRO A 57 21.25 8.41 23.83
N HIS A 58 20.45 7.78 22.97
CA HIS A 58 19.35 8.39 22.25
C HIS A 58 18.04 7.88 22.83
N VAL A 59 17.34 8.74 23.55
CA VAL A 59 15.98 8.45 24.01
C VAL A 59 15.05 8.63 22.80
N PRO A 60 14.39 7.57 22.31
CA PRO A 60 13.45 7.71 21.19
C PRO A 60 12.32 8.66 21.58
N ALA A 61 12.11 9.71 20.80
CA ALA A 61 11.10 10.72 21.10
C ALA A 61 10.31 11.10 19.85
N LEU A 62 8.98 11.15 19.99
CA LEU A 62 8.05 11.61 18.94
C LEU A 62 8.39 13.03 18.47
N GLY A 63 8.76 13.93 19.41
CA GLY A 63 9.17 15.29 19.09
C GLY A 63 10.43 15.35 18.22
N TYR A 64 11.37 14.41 18.41
CA TYR A 64 12.56 14.30 17.57
C TYR A 64 12.23 13.73 16.18
N ALA A 65 11.37 12.71 16.12
CA ALA A 65 10.86 12.16 14.86
C ALA A 65 10.20 13.26 14.01
N LEU A 66 9.26 14.03 14.58
CA LEU A 66 8.51 15.06 13.85
C LEU A 66 9.35 16.28 13.44
N ARG A 67 10.43 16.61 14.16
CA ARG A 67 11.34 17.71 13.78
C ARG A 67 12.21 17.35 12.59
N ARG A 68 12.54 16.07 12.39
CA ARG A 68 13.45 15.61 11.33
C ARG A 68 12.83 15.84 9.96
N ARG A 69 13.58 16.50 9.06
CA ARG A 69 13.14 16.76 7.67
C ARG A 69 12.83 15.46 6.92
N GLN A 70 13.62 14.40 7.14
CA GLN A 70 13.44 13.08 6.52
C GLN A 70 12.14 12.39 6.96
N ALA A 71 11.80 12.43 8.25
CA ALA A 71 10.55 11.89 8.76
C ALA A 71 9.34 12.71 8.26
N ARG A 72 9.42 14.05 8.24
CA ARG A 72 8.37 14.89 7.64
C ARG A 72 8.16 14.61 6.15
N LEU A 73 9.24 14.36 5.40
CA LEU A 73 9.14 13.88 4.02
C LEU A 73 8.44 12.53 3.97
N GLY A 74 8.79 11.57 4.84
CA GLY A 74 8.10 10.28 4.94
C GLY A 74 6.60 10.41 5.22
N LEU A 75 6.20 11.22 6.20
CA LEU A 75 4.78 11.51 6.47
C LEU A 75 4.09 12.13 5.27
N MET A 76 4.72 13.11 4.61
CA MET A 76 4.19 13.74 3.39
C MET A 76 3.99 12.71 2.27
N LEU A 77 4.94 11.77 2.09
CA LEU A 77 4.83 10.70 1.09
C LEU A 77 3.62 9.81 1.38
N VAL A 78 3.45 9.36 2.62
CA VAL A 78 2.30 8.54 3.03
C VAL A 78 0.99 9.30 2.81
N LEU A 79 0.94 10.57 3.25
CA LEU A 79 -0.23 11.43 3.10
C LEU A 79 -0.63 11.62 1.63
N MET A 80 0.30 12.02 0.77
CA MET A 80 -0.03 12.33 -0.62
C MET A 80 -0.32 11.08 -1.44
N LEU A 81 0.49 10.02 -1.28
CA LEU A 81 0.42 8.87 -2.18
C LEU A 81 -0.70 7.89 -1.82
N ASN A 82 -1.02 7.68 -0.54
CA ASN A 82 -2.07 6.73 -0.17
C ASN A 82 -3.48 7.34 -0.14
N SER A 83 -3.64 8.65 -0.01
CA SER A 83 -4.98 9.26 0.12
C SER A 83 -5.91 8.95 -1.05
N GLY A 84 -5.43 9.03 -2.30
CA GLY A 84 -6.26 8.78 -3.48
C GLY A 84 -6.83 7.36 -3.50
N MET A 85 -5.98 6.36 -3.29
CA MET A 85 -6.43 4.97 -3.24
C MET A 85 -7.28 4.64 -2.02
N ARG A 86 -6.91 5.14 -0.85
CA ARG A 86 -7.68 4.92 0.39
C ARG A 86 -9.09 5.51 0.32
N PHE A 87 -9.27 6.57 -0.48
CA PHE A 87 -10.56 7.20 -0.74
C PHE A 87 -11.51 6.30 -1.55
N VAL A 88 -11.01 5.60 -2.56
CA VAL A 88 -11.84 4.79 -3.47
C VAL A 88 -11.85 3.29 -3.16
N LEU A 89 -10.90 2.80 -2.36
CA LEU A 89 -10.83 1.40 -1.97
C LEU A 89 -12.15 0.84 -1.39
N PRO A 90 -12.84 1.52 -0.44
CA PRO A 90 -14.12 1.02 0.06
C PRO A 90 -15.25 1.09 -0.97
N LEU A 91 -15.09 1.86 -2.05
CA LEU A 91 -16.08 2.01 -3.12
C LEU A 91 -15.98 0.92 -4.19
N LEU A 92 -14.87 0.18 -4.27
CA LEU A 92 -14.66 -0.86 -5.29
C LEU A 92 -15.69 -2.00 -5.16
N ALA A 93 -15.98 -2.44 -3.93
CA ALA A 93 -16.94 -3.50 -3.68
C ALA A 93 -18.39 -3.09 -4.03
N PRO A 94 -18.94 -1.96 -3.52
CA PRO A 94 -20.29 -1.53 -3.88
C PRO A 94 -20.41 -1.18 -5.36
N LEU A 95 -19.37 -0.61 -6.00
CA LEU A 95 -19.37 -0.38 -7.44
C LEU A 95 -19.67 -1.67 -8.23
N LEU A 96 -19.04 -2.79 -7.88
CA LEU A 96 -19.26 -4.06 -8.58
C LEU A 96 -20.64 -4.66 -8.29
N LEU A 97 -21.10 -4.56 -7.04
CA LEU A 97 -22.42 -5.06 -6.65
C LEU A 97 -23.54 -4.28 -7.36
N ASP A 98 -23.43 -2.96 -7.43
CA ASP A 98 -24.41 -2.08 -8.08
C ASP A 98 -24.52 -2.35 -9.59
N HIS A 99 -23.45 -2.85 -10.21
CA HIS A 99 -23.44 -3.23 -11.63
C HIS A 99 -23.84 -4.70 -11.86
N GLY A 100 -24.31 -5.42 -10.83
CA GLY A 100 -24.89 -6.75 -10.95
C GLY A 100 -23.91 -7.91 -10.75
N LEU A 101 -22.72 -7.67 -10.18
CA LEU A 101 -21.82 -8.77 -9.83
C LEU A 101 -22.37 -9.58 -8.65
N SER A 102 -22.32 -10.91 -8.74
CA SER A 102 -22.75 -11.78 -7.64
C SER A 102 -21.82 -11.66 -6.41
N MET A 103 -22.39 -11.82 -5.21
CA MET A 103 -21.59 -11.83 -3.97
C MET A 103 -20.53 -12.94 -3.94
N SER A 104 -20.80 -14.09 -4.57
CA SER A 104 -19.82 -15.18 -4.68
C SER A 104 -18.64 -14.81 -5.57
N ALA A 105 -18.88 -14.16 -6.71
CA ALA A 105 -17.82 -13.68 -7.60
C ALA A 105 -17.03 -12.52 -6.96
N LEU A 106 -17.69 -11.63 -6.22
CA LEU A 106 -17.04 -10.59 -5.43
C LEU A 106 -16.10 -11.21 -4.37
N GLY A 107 -16.57 -12.21 -3.64
CA GLY A 107 -15.77 -12.95 -2.65
C GLY A 107 -14.57 -13.64 -3.29
N ALA A 108 -14.73 -14.27 -4.45
CA ALA A 108 -13.65 -14.89 -5.20
C ALA A 108 -12.59 -13.87 -5.68
N LEU A 109 -13.05 -12.70 -6.16
CA LEU A 109 -12.19 -11.61 -6.63
C LEU A 109 -11.37 -11.01 -5.49
N PHE A 110 -12.01 -10.68 -4.36
CA PHE A 110 -11.35 -10.05 -3.22
C PHE A 110 -10.55 -11.01 -2.34
N SER A 111 -10.82 -12.32 -2.42
CA SER A 111 -10.04 -13.35 -1.73
C SER A 111 -8.90 -13.86 -2.61
N GLY A 112 -9.18 -14.78 -3.53
CA GLY A 112 -8.16 -15.41 -4.37
C GLY A 112 -7.47 -14.43 -5.33
N GLY A 113 -8.27 -13.54 -5.95
CA GLY A 113 -7.75 -12.53 -6.87
C GLY A 113 -6.76 -11.57 -6.21
N ASN A 114 -7.07 -11.07 -5.01
CA ASN A 114 -6.19 -10.17 -4.27
C ASN A 114 -4.93 -10.86 -3.73
N ILE A 115 -5.00 -12.15 -3.35
CA ILE A 115 -3.80 -12.89 -2.92
C ILE A 115 -2.82 -13.01 -4.08
N ALA A 116 -3.28 -13.50 -5.24
CA ALA A 116 -2.46 -13.63 -6.43
C ALA A 116 -1.93 -12.26 -6.90
N ALA A 117 -2.80 -11.25 -6.92
CA ALA A 117 -2.44 -9.89 -7.26
C ALA A 117 -1.41 -9.29 -6.28
N GLY A 118 -1.55 -9.58 -4.98
CA GLY A 118 -0.63 -9.14 -3.94
C GLY A 118 0.76 -9.75 -4.10
N ILE A 119 0.85 -11.05 -4.39
CA ILE A 119 2.13 -11.72 -4.67
C ILE A 119 2.76 -11.13 -5.94
N ALA A 120 2.00 -11.00 -7.02
CA ALA A 120 2.49 -10.41 -8.27
C ALA A 120 2.97 -8.97 -8.06
N GLY A 121 2.20 -8.16 -7.32
CA GLY A 121 2.53 -6.77 -7.02
C GLY A 121 3.74 -6.61 -6.11
N THR A 122 3.88 -7.46 -5.08
CA THR A 122 5.06 -7.43 -4.20
C THR A 122 6.35 -7.80 -4.93
N LEU A 123 6.31 -8.82 -5.80
CA LEU A 123 7.42 -9.19 -6.68
C LEU A 123 7.75 -8.06 -7.66
N ALA A 124 6.73 -7.50 -8.32
CA ALA A 124 6.89 -6.38 -9.23
C ALA A 124 7.51 -5.16 -8.54
N GLY A 125 7.05 -4.79 -7.34
CA GLY A 125 7.61 -3.69 -6.55
C GLY A 125 9.05 -3.96 -6.12
N GLY A 126 9.37 -5.20 -5.73
CA GLY A 126 10.73 -5.60 -5.41
C GLY A 126 11.69 -5.49 -6.60
N LEU A 127 11.25 -5.93 -7.79
CA LEU A 127 12.01 -5.80 -9.04
C LEU A 127 12.16 -4.34 -9.45
N LEU A 128 11.09 -3.54 -9.33
CA LEU A 128 11.11 -2.12 -9.68
C LEU A 128 12.13 -1.37 -8.82
N MET A 129 12.19 -1.65 -7.53
CA MET A 129 13.18 -1.07 -6.61
C MET A 129 14.61 -1.58 -6.83
N LYS A 130 14.79 -2.72 -7.52
CA LYS A 130 16.11 -3.24 -7.93
C LYS A 130 16.66 -2.48 -9.14
N TYR A 131 15.81 -2.15 -10.11
CA TYR A 131 16.24 -1.57 -11.39
C TYR A 131 16.07 -0.06 -11.48
N LEU A 132 15.14 0.55 -10.73
CA LEU A 132 14.88 1.99 -10.75
C LEU A 132 15.33 2.66 -9.45
N SER A 133 15.65 3.95 -9.56
CA SER A 133 15.84 4.79 -8.37
C SER A 133 14.51 4.98 -7.63
N ARG A 134 14.58 5.14 -6.29
CA ARG A 134 13.40 5.23 -5.39
C ARG A 134 12.30 6.18 -5.91
N GLY A 135 12.68 7.38 -6.36
CA GLY A 135 11.73 8.35 -6.91
C GLY A 135 11.09 7.94 -8.23
N ARG A 136 11.83 7.26 -9.13
CA ARG A 136 11.30 6.73 -10.39
C ARG A 136 10.42 5.50 -10.16
N ALA A 137 10.80 4.63 -9.22
CA ALA A 137 10.01 3.47 -8.84
C ALA A 137 8.66 3.88 -8.25
N LEU A 138 8.66 4.87 -7.33
CA LEU A 138 7.44 5.47 -6.79
C LEU A 138 6.57 6.10 -7.88
N PHE A 139 7.16 6.89 -8.77
CA PHE A 139 6.43 7.51 -9.87
C PHE A 139 5.80 6.47 -10.81
N ALA A 140 6.53 5.41 -11.16
CA ALA A 140 6.00 4.36 -12.01
C ALA A 140 4.88 3.56 -11.32
N ALA A 141 5.05 3.15 -10.05
CA ALA A 141 4.05 2.37 -9.33
C ALA A 141 2.75 3.16 -9.10
N TYR A 142 2.85 4.39 -8.58
CA TYR A 142 1.67 5.24 -8.36
C TYR A 142 1.12 5.83 -9.67
N GLY A 143 1.95 5.94 -10.71
CA GLY A 143 1.54 6.31 -12.06
C GLY A 143 0.61 5.26 -12.69
N VAL A 144 1.02 4.00 -12.66
CA VAL A 144 0.19 2.87 -13.13
C VAL A 144 -1.12 2.81 -12.33
N GLN A 145 -1.05 3.01 -11.02
CA GLN A 145 -2.23 3.05 -10.16
C GLN A 145 -3.20 4.18 -10.52
N GLY A 146 -2.69 5.41 -10.72
CA GLY A 146 -3.50 6.54 -11.14
C GLY A 146 -4.13 6.34 -12.53
N ILE A 147 -3.39 5.78 -13.47
CA ILE A 147 -3.90 5.44 -14.80
C ILE A 147 -4.99 4.37 -14.71
N ALA A 148 -4.81 3.34 -13.89
CA ALA A 148 -5.81 2.29 -13.68
C ALA A 148 -7.11 2.86 -13.09
N LEU A 149 -7.02 3.82 -12.16
CA LEU A 149 -8.18 4.55 -11.64
C LEU A 149 -8.92 5.34 -12.71
N LEU A 150 -8.20 6.03 -13.59
CA LEU A 150 -8.81 6.75 -14.71
C LEU A 150 -9.42 5.78 -15.74
N ALA A 151 -8.82 4.62 -15.94
CA ALA A 151 -9.37 3.59 -16.80
C ALA A 151 -10.71 3.05 -16.27
N VAL A 152 -10.90 2.98 -14.95
CA VAL A 152 -12.21 2.65 -14.34
C VAL A 152 -13.26 3.70 -14.72
N VAL A 153 -12.91 4.99 -14.63
CA VAL A 153 -13.82 6.09 -15.05
C VAL A 153 -14.20 5.95 -16.51
N MET A 154 -13.22 5.76 -17.40
CA MET A 154 -13.48 5.60 -18.83
C MET A 154 -14.35 4.38 -19.12
N THR A 155 -14.15 3.28 -18.40
CA THR A 155 -14.98 2.08 -18.52
C THR A 155 -16.42 2.37 -18.12
N LEU A 156 -16.64 3.09 -17.02
CA LEU A 156 -18.00 3.47 -16.57
C LEU A 156 -18.72 4.41 -17.55
N LEU A 157 -17.98 5.22 -18.31
CA LEU A 157 -18.55 6.19 -19.25
C LEU A 157 -18.81 5.62 -20.65
N ILE A 158 -17.98 4.68 -21.12
CA ILE A 158 -17.94 4.29 -22.55
C ILE A 158 -18.21 2.80 -22.76
N ALA A 159 -17.98 1.94 -21.76
CA ALA A 159 -18.02 0.51 -22.01
C ALA A 159 -19.45 0.01 -22.31
N PRO A 160 -19.63 -0.82 -23.34
CA PRO A 160 -20.93 -1.41 -23.63
C PRO A 160 -21.33 -2.37 -22.51
N GLY A 161 -22.63 -2.39 -22.17
CA GLY A 161 -23.21 -3.14 -21.05
C GLY A 161 -22.64 -4.56 -20.79
N PRO A 162 -22.47 -5.43 -21.81
CA PRO A 162 -21.94 -6.78 -21.58
C PRO A 162 -20.44 -6.86 -21.28
N LEU A 163 -19.64 -5.87 -21.69
CA LEU A 163 -18.19 -5.83 -21.44
C LEU A 163 -17.82 -5.08 -20.17
N LEU A 164 -18.76 -4.32 -19.60
CA LEU A 164 -18.54 -3.48 -18.43
C LEU A 164 -18.01 -4.28 -17.23
N LEU A 165 -18.71 -5.34 -16.82
CA LEU A 165 -18.34 -6.15 -15.65
C LEU A 165 -16.98 -6.86 -15.81
N PRO A 166 -16.68 -7.58 -16.91
CA PRO A 166 -15.38 -8.21 -17.10
C PRO A 166 -14.21 -7.21 -17.06
N ILE A 167 -14.38 -6.05 -17.69
CA ILE A 167 -13.34 -5.01 -17.72
C ILE A 167 -13.12 -4.44 -16.31
N LEU A 168 -14.20 -4.15 -15.56
CA LEU A 168 -14.10 -3.67 -14.18
C LEU A 168 -13.40 -4.67 -13.25
N GLN A 169 -13.72 -5.97 -13.37
CA GLN A 169 -13.03 -7.01 -12.62
C GLN A 169 -11.53 -7.05 -12.93
N GLY A 170 -11.16 -7.00 -14.21
CA GLY A 170 -9.76 -6.95 -14.64
C GLY A 170 -9.03 -5.72 -14.10
N LEU A 171 -9.67 -4.54 -14.16
CA LEU A 171 -9.11 -3.31 -13.61
C LEU A 171 -8.94 -3.35 -12.09
N ILE A 172 -9.83 -4.01 -11.37
CA ILE A 172 -9.69 -4.20 -9.91
C ILE A 172 -8.52 -5.11 -9.58
N VAL A 173 -8.28 -6.17 -10.35
CA VAL A 173 -7.08 -7.01 -10.19
C VAL A 173 -5.82 -6.18 -10.45
N VAL A 174 -5.78 -5.40 -11.53
CA VAL A 174 -4.66 -4.50 -11.84
C VAL A 174 -4.44 -3.47 -10.73
N GLN A 175 -5.52 -2.95 -10.15
CA GLN A 175 -5.49 -2.07 -8.98
C GLN A 175 -4.88 -2.74 -7.75
N SER A 176 -5.26 -3.97 -7.46
CA SER A 176 -4.69 -4.74 -6.34
C SER A 176 -3.21 -5.03 -6.54
N VAL A 177 -2.79 -5.40 -7.76
CA VAL A 177 -1.37 -5.58 -8.12
C VAL A 177 -0.61 -4.27 -7.93
N SER A 178 -1.16 -3.18 -8.46
CA SER A 178 -0.53 -1.86 -8.42
C SER A 178 -0.44 -1.34 -6.99
N LEU A 179 -1.46 -1.56 -6.16
CA LEU A 179 -1.47 -1.20 -4.75
C LEU A 179 -0.38 -1.93 -3.98
N ALA A 180 -0.27 -3.25 -4.14
CA ALA A 180 0.78 -4.03 -3.51
C ALA A 180 2.18 -3.57 -3.95
N CYS A 181 2.37 -3.33 -5.25
CA CYS A 181 3.62 -2.79 -5.80
C CYS A 181 3.97 -1.42 -5.23
N ALA A 182 3.00 -0.50 -5.20
CA ALA A 182 3.14 0.85 -4.71
C ALA A 182 3.48 0.89 -3.21
N LEU A 183 2.83 0.05 -2.40
CA LEU A 183 3.14 -0.09 -0.98
C LEU A 183 4.55 -0.63 -0.76
N VAL A 184 4.98 -1.65 -1.51
CA VAL A 184 6.38 -2.14 -1.40
C VAL A 184 7.38 -1.03 -1.72
N CYS A 185 7.16 -0.26 -2.79
CA CYS A 185 8.04 0.85 -3.16
C CYS A 185 8.03 1.99 -2.12
N LEU A 186 6.85 2.35 -1.61
CA LEU A 186 6.67 3.38 -0.59
C LEU A 186 7.38 2.99 0.69
N TYR A 187 7.08 1.83 1.25
CA TYR A 187 7.63 1.42 2.53
C TYR A 187 9.12 1.10 2.46
N ALA A 188 9.62 0.63 1.31
CA ALA A 188 11.06 0.52 1.08
C ALA A 188 11.74 1.90 1.08
N THR A 189 11.08 2.93 0.55
CA THR A 189 11.56 4.31 0.60
C THR A 189 11.48 4.88 2.01
N LEU A 190 10.40 4.62 2.75
CA LEU A 190 10.23 5.04 4.14
C LEU A 190 11.31 4.43 5.05
N MET A 191 11.61 3.14 4.88
CA MET A 191 12.70 2.50 5.61
C MET A 191 14.07 3.14 5.34
N ALA A 192 14.31 3.63 4.11
CA ALA A 192 15.53 4.36 3.80
C ALA A 192 15.56 5.79 4.39
N LEU A 193 14.39 6.33 4.76
CA LEU A 193 14.25 7.64 5.41
C LEU A 193 14.23 7.55 6.95
N SER A 194 13.90 6.39 7.51
CA SER A 194 13.89 6.12 8.94
C SER A 194 15.28 6.22 9.55
N SER A 195 15.36 6.78 10.75
CA SER A 195 16.60 6.89 11.50
C SER A 195 17.10 5.53 11.98
N PRO A 196 18.37 5.14 11.80
CA PRO A 196 18.90 3.91 12.40
C PRO A 196 18.83 3.92 13.94
N LEU A 197 18.80 5.10 14.56
CA LEU A 197 18.69 5.27 16.03
C LEU A 197 17.27 5.05 16.58
N GLN A 198 16.23 5.21 15.76
CA GLN A 198 14.82 5.11 16.20
C GLN A 198 13.88 4.61 15.10
N ALA A 199 14.33 3.63 14.32
CA ALA A 199 13.60 3.13 13.14
C ALA A 199 12.19 2.63 13.48
N GLY A 200 12.00 2.04 14.67
CA GLY A 200 10.71 1.59 15.15
C GLY A 200 9.70 2.72 15.33
N VAL A 201 10.10 3.83 16.00
CA VAL A 201 9.21 4.98 16.24
C VAL A 201 8.82 5.65 14.93
N ASP A 202 9.80 5.89 14.05
CA ASP A 202 9.56 6.51 12.74
C ASP A 202 8.60 5.64 11.89
N PHE A 203 8.80 4.32 11.88
CA PHE A 203 7.96 3.40 11.12
C PHE A 203 6.53 3.29 11.68
N THR A 204 6.38 3.19 13.01
CA THR A 204 5.06 3.20 13.65
C THR A 204 4.31 4.49 13.33
N LEU A 205 4.99 5.64 13.33
CA LEU A 205 4.37 6.91 12.97
C LEU A 205 3.85 6.93 11.53
N PHE A 206 4.61 6.39 10.57
CA PHE A 206 4.16 6.24 9.19
C PHE A 206 2.95 5.31 9.08
N GLN A 207 2.96 4.18 9.80
CA GLN A 207 1.88 3.20 9.78
C GLN A 207 0.59 3.75 10.41
N CYS A 208 0.69 4.47 11.52
CA CYS A 208 -0.43 5.16 12.15
C CYS A 208 -1.01 6.25 11.24
N THR A 209 -0.13 6.99 10.54
CA THR A 209 -0.56 8.00 9.56
C THR A 209 -1.33 7.33 8.41
N ASP A 210 -0.83 6.23 7.86
CA ASP A 210 -1.51 5.47 6.80
C ASP A 210 -2.87 4.94 7.25
N ALA A 211 -2.96 4.42 8.48
CA ALA A 211 -4.21 3.94 9.06
C ALA A 211 -5.23 5.07 9.27
N ALA A 212 -4.79 6.23 9.77
CA ALA A 212 -5.64 7.41 9.92
C ALA A 212 -6.20 7.88 8.57
N ILE A 213 -5.35 7.93 7.53
CA ILE A 213 -5.78 8.24 6.16
C ILE A 213 -6.76 7.19 5.66
N ALA A 214 -6.52 5.90 5.89
CA ALA A 214 -7.42 4.84 5.47
C ALA A 214 -8.84 5.02 6.03
N ILE A 215 -8.95 5.37 7.31
CA ILE A 215 -10.23 5.62 7.97
C ILE A 215 -10.87 6.90 7.45
N LEU A 216 -10.15 8.03 7.49
CA LEU A 216 -10.69 9.33 7.11
C LEU A 216 -11.07 9.37 5.63
N ALA A 217 -10.14 9.02 4.74
CA ALA A 217 -10.38 9.02 3.31
C ALA A 217 -11.48 8.03 2.92
N GLY A 218 -11.56 6.87 3.57
CA GLY A 218 -12.61 5.90 3.30
C GLY A 218 -14.02 6.42 3.67
N VAL A 219 -14.16 7.08 4.83
CA VAL A 219 -15.42 7.70 5.24
C VAL A 219 -15.81 8.83 4.30
N VAL A 220 -14.88 9.75 3.99
CA VAL A 220 -15.16 10.85 3.07
C VAL A 220 -15.49 10.31 1.67
N GLY A 221 -14.77 9.29 1.20
CA GLY A 221 -15.04 8.61 -0.07
C GLY A 221 -16.45 8.03 -0.16
N GLY A 222 -16.90 7.36 0.90
CA GLY A 222 -18.26 6.85 1.02
C GLY A 222 -19.32 7.95 0.88
N VAL A 223 -19.17 9.04 1.64
CA VAL A 223 -20.13 10.17 1.63
C VAL A 223 -20.14 10.88 0.27
N VAL A 224 -18.97 11.12 -0.31
CA VAL A 224 -18.85 11.80 -1.62
C VAL A 224 -19.44 10.91 -2.73
N ALA A 225 -19.23 9.60 -2.68
CA ALA A 225 -19.77 8.67 -3.67
C ALA A 225 -21.31 8.67 -3.68
N GLN A 226 -21.95 8.77 -2.51
CA GLN A 226 -23.41 8.85 -2.43
C GLN A 226 -23.98 10.13 -3.08
N ARG A 227 -23.20 11.22 -3.11
CA ARG A 227 -23.66 12.53 -3.60
C ARG A 227 -23.29 12.80 -5.05
N PHE A 228 -22.10 12.41 -5.48
CA PHE A 228 -21.52 12.73 -6.79
C PHE A 228 -21.37 11.50 -7.71
N GLY A 229 -21.70 10.31 -7.21
CA GLY A 229 -21.55 9.05 -7.93
C GLY A 229 -20.11 8.54 -7.97
N TYR A 230 -19.95 7.31 -8.45
CA TYR A 230 -18.65 6.64 -8.48
C TYR A 230 -17.66 7.30 -9.44
N ALA A 231 -18.08 7.63 -10.66
CA ALA A 231 -17.19 8.17 -11.70
C ALA A 231 -16.44 9.43 -11.25
N ALA A 232 -17.11 10.35 -10.56
CA ALA A 232 -16.50 11.57 -10.02
C ALA A 232 -15.45 11.25 -8.93
N CYS A 233 -15.75 10.32 -8.03
CA CYS A 233 -14.81 9.87 -6.99
C CYS A 233 -13.55 9.23 -7.59
N PHE A 234 -13.71 8.33 -8.55
CA PHE A 234 -12.59 7.66 -9.22
C PHE A 234 -11.75 8.64 -10.06
N LEU A 235 -12.39 9.62 -10.70
CA LEU A 235 -11.69 10.68 -11.44
C LEU A 235 -10.84 11.53 -10.50
N PHE A 236 -11.42 12.02 -9.42
CA PHE A 236 -10.71 12.80 -8.42
C PHE A 236 -9.53 12.03 -7.83
N ALA A 237 -9.74 10.78 -7.43
CA ALA A 237 -8.70 9.93 -6.89
C ALA A 237 -7.59 9.64 -7.90
N GLY A 238 -7.92 9.36 -9.16
CA GLY A 238 -6.95 9.12 -10.22
C GLY A 238 -6.07 10.34 -10.48
N VAL A 239 -6.68 11.51 -10.70
CA VAL A 239 -5.96 12.78 -10.91
C VAL A 239 -5.10 13.13 -9.69
N PHE A 240 -5.66 13.02 -8.49
CA PHE A 240 -4.93 13.29 -7.25
C PHE A 240 -3.71 12.37 -7.10
N THR A 241 -3.86 11.08 -7.37
CA THR A 241 -2.77 10.09 -7.27
C THR A 241 -1.65 10.40 -8.27
N LEU A 242 -1.99 10.78 -9.51
CA LEU A 242 -1.01 11.17 -10.52
C LEU A 242 -0.27 12.46 -10.15
N LEU A 243 -0.99 13.48 -9.68
CA LEU A 243 -0.38 14.72 -9.20
C LEU A 243 0.53 14.47 -8.00
N ALA A 244 0.09 13.65 -7.05
CA ALA A 244 0.88 13.24 -5.89
C ALA A 244 2.17 12.52 -6.34
N ALA A 245 2.07 11.55 -7.25
CA ALA A 245 3.22 10.84 -7.81
C ALA A 245 4.22 11.80 -8.48
N TRP A 246 3.71 12.76 -9.26
CA TRP A 246 4.52 13.77 -9.92
C TRP A 246 5.28 14.66 -8.92
N ILE A 247 4.56 15.27 -7.97
CA ILE A 247 5.12 16.17 -6.95
C ILE A 247 6.18 15.45 -6.12
N VAL A 248 5.89 14.22 -5.71
CA VAL A 248 6.81 13.38 -4.94
C VAL A 248 8.09 13.08 -5.73
N SER A 249 7.97 12.79 -7.02
CA SER A 249 9.14 12.51 -7.87
C SER A 249 10.09 13.71 -7.97
N ILE A 250 9.58 14.93 -7.89
CA ILE A 250 10.36 16.17 -7.90
C ILE A 250 11.01 16.36 -6.53
N ARG A 251 10.22 16.27 -5.45
CA ARG A 251 10.71 16.47 -4.08
C ARG A 251 11.79 15.48 -3.66
N LEU A 252 11.68 14.22 -4.09
CA LEU A 252 12.71 13.20 -3.84
C LEU A 252 13.99 13.42 -4.65
N ARG A 253 13.91 14.04 -5.82
CA ARG A 253 15.10 14.46 -6.59
C ARG A 253 15.84 15.58 -5.87
N SER A 254 15.13 16.63 -5.46
CA SER A 254 15.73 17.75 -4.72
C SER A 254 16.29 17.33 -3.35
N ALA A 255 15.66 16.36 -2.68
CA ALA A 255 16.18 15.82 -1.42
C ALA A 255 17.49 15.03 -1.61
N LYS A 256 17.67 14.38 -2.76
CA LYS A 256 18.91 13.68 -3.09
C LYS A 256 20.07 14.66 -3.34
N GLU A 257 19.80 15.78 -4.02
CA GLU A 257 20.76 16.86 -4.28
C GLU A 257 21.22 17.55 -2.98
N LEU A 258 20.31 17.74 -2.03
CA LEU A 258 20.62 18.32 -0.71
C LEU A 258 21.47 17.40 0.19
N MET A 259 21.41 16.08 -0.01
CA MET A 259 22.22 15.13 0.77
C MET A 259 23.61 14.91 0.17
N THR A 260 23.80 15.18 -1.12
CA THR A 260 25.13 15.18 -1.75
C THR A 260 25.87 16.50 -1.52
N SER A 261 25.16 17.62 -1.44
CA SER A 261 25.75 18.94 -1.19
C SER A 261 26.24 19.16 0.26
N SER A 262 25.97 18.26 1.21
CA SER A 262 26.50 18.38 2.58
C SER A 262 27.76 17.53 2.81
N ILE A 263 28.33 16.96 1.74
CA ILE A 263 29.57 16.19 1.76
C ILE A 263 30.72 16.94 1.05
N ASP A 264 30.42 18.08 0.40
CA ASP A 264 31.39 19.05 -0.12
C ASP A 264 31.39 20.30 0.77
#